data_AF-A0A7Y8LH74-F1
#
_entry.id   AF-A0A7Y8LH74-F1
#
_cell.length_a   1.000
_cell.length_b   1.000
_cell.length_c   1.000
_cell.angle_alpha   90.00
_cell.angle_beta   90.00
_cell.angle_gamma   90.00
#
_symmetry.space_group_name_H-M   'P 1'
#
loop_
_entity.id
_entity.type
_entity.pdbx_description
1 polymer ?
#
loop_
_entity_poly.entity_id
_entity_poly.type
_entity_poly.pdbx_seq_one_letter_code
_entity_poly.pdbx_strand_id
1 'polypeptide(L)'
;ARTGRSKEAIRREIENRFGYDLSRTCGEIRPAYGFHESCQRTVPEAITAFLESSSFESAVRLAVSLGGDSDTLACITGGIAQAFYGGVPPAVEQMVYATLDDGLRSVTKEFIQRFVSPA
;
A
#
# COMPACT_ATOMS: atom_id res chain seq x y z
N ALA A 1 5.47 6.40 -7.90
CA ALA A 1 4.40 7.02 -7.09
C ALA A 1 4.56 8.54 -7.01
N ARG A 2 5.59 9.09 -6.35
CA ARG A 2 5.74 10.55 -6.13
C ARG A 2 6.06 11.41 -7.36
N THR A 3 6.38 10.80 -8.50
CA THR A 3 6.79 11.50 -9.73
C THR A 3 5.63 11.75 -10.70
N GLY A 4 4.38 11.67 -10.24
CA GLY A 4 3.18 11.94 -11.07
C GLY A 4 2.92 10.95 -12.22
N ARG A 5 3.52 9.75 -12.19
CA ARG A 5 3.32 8.72 -13.22
C ARG A 5 1.97 8.02 -13.03
N SER A 6 1.32 7.64 -14.13
CA SER A 6 0.05 6.89 -14.08
C SER A 6 0.23 5.50 -13.48
N LYS A 7 -0.86 4.88 -13.03
CA LYS A 7 -0.84 3.52 -12.47
C LYS A 7 -0.42 2.48 -13.50
N GLU A 8 -0.78 2.67 -14.77
CA GLU A 8 -0.38 1.81 -15.88
C GLU A 8 1.14 1.89 -16.12
N ALA A 9 1.73 3.09 -15.98
CA ALA A 9 3.17 3.25 -16.05
C ALA A 9 3.88 2.57 -14.88
N ILE A 10 3.33 2.67 -13.68
CA ILE A 10 3.85 1.98 -12.48
C ILE A 10 3.77 0.45 -12.66
N ARG A 11 2.62 -0.06 -13.12
CA ARG A 11 2.40 -1.48 -13.44
C ARG A 11 3.47 -2.00 -14.39
N ARG A 12 3.62 -1.37 -15.56
CA ARG A 12 4.59 -1.79 -16.59
C ARG A 12 6.03 -1.76 -16.07
N GLU A 13 6.41 -0.74 -15.31
CA GLU A 13 7.75 -0.65 -14.72
C GLU A 13 8.02 -1.83 -13.77
N ILE A 14 7.05 -2.17 -12.92
CA ILE A 14 7.20 -3.26 -11.95
C ILE A 14 7.25 -4.62 -12.67
N GLU A 15 6.36 -4.86 -13.64
CA GLU A 15 6.33 -6.08 -14.46
C GLU A 15 7.68 -6.25 -15.19
N ASN A 16 8.18 -5.21 -15.85
CA ASN A 16 9.43 -5.26 -16.60
C ASN A 16 10.66 -5.48 -15.72
N ARG A 17 10.70 -4.85 -14.54
CA ARG A 17 11.89 -4.86 -13.68
C ARG A 17 11.98 -6.08 -12.78
N PHE A 18 10.84 -6.59 -12.31
CA PHE A 18 10.79 -7.65 -11.31
C PHE A 18 10.12 -8.94 -11.79
N GLY A 19 9.49 -8.92 -12.98
CA GLY A 19 8.82 -10.09 -13.54
C GLY A 19 7.55 -10.51 -12.80
N TYR A 20 6.97 -9.62 -11.99
CA TYR A 20 5.70 -9.90 -11.32
C TYR A 20 4.55 -9.94 -12.33
N ASP A 21 3.63 -10.89 -12.17
CA ASP A 21 2.35 -10.90 -12.87
C ASP A 21 1.34 -10.07 -12.09
N LEU A 22 1.02 -8.89 -12.60
CA LEU A 22 0.02 -8.00 -12.01
C LEU A 22 -1.31 -8.05 -12.76
N SER A 23 -1.47 -8.93 -13.77
CA SER A 23 -2.64 -8.95 -14.66
C SER A 23 -3.95 -9.29 -13.96
N ARG A 24 -3.87 -10.05 -12.87
CA ARG A 24 -5.02 -10.47 -12.06
C ARG A 24 -5.65 -9.29 -11.33
N THR A 25 -6.97 -9.37 -11.16
CA THR A 25 -7.75 -8.43 -10.37
C THR A 25 -7.90 -8.89 -8.92
N CYS A 26 -8.21 -7.97 -8.01
CA CYS A 26 -8.57 -8.25 -6.62
C CYS A 26 -9.74 -9.25 -6.53
N GLY A 27 -10.69 -9.16 -7.48
CA GLY A 27 -11.80 -10.10 -7.59
C GLY A 27 -11.36 -11.53 -7.92
N GLU A 28 -10.35 -11.71 -8.76
CA GLU A 28 -9.77 -13.01 -9.12
C GLU A 28 -8.78 -13.55 -8.08
N ILE A 29 -8.20 -12.66 -7.26
CA ILE A 29 -7.28 -13.04 -6.18
C ILE A 29 -8.06 -13.56 -4.98
N ARG A 30 -9.08 -12.82 -4.54
CA ARG A 30 -9.83 -13.06 -3.29
C ARG A 30 -10.31 -14.51 -3.06
N PRO A 31 -10.82 -15.26 -4.06
CA PRO A 31 -11.32 -16.62 -3.83
C PRO A 31 -10.24 -17.65 -3.44
N ALA A 32 -9.00 -17.42 -3.88
CA ALA A 32 -7.89 -18.37 -3.72
C ALA A 32 -6.77 -17.85 -2.81
N TYR A 33 -6.87 -16.60 -2.35
CA TYR A 33 -5.85 -15.95 -1.54
C TYR A 33 -6.02 -16.31 -0.08
N GLY A 34 -5.03 -17.03 0.47
CA GLY A 34 -4.93 -17.39 1.88
C GLY A 34 -3.73 -16.72 2.56
N PHE A 35 -3.40 -17.17 3.77
CA PHE A 35 -2.18 -16.72 4.45
C PHE A 35 -0.94 -17.29 3.74
N HIS A 36 -0.06 -16.39 3.29
CA HIS A 36 1.19 -16.74 2.63
C HIS A 36 2.33 -15.86 3.18
N GLU A 37 3.38 -16.50 3.68
CA GLU A 37 4.58 -15.87 4.23
C GLU A 37 5.63 -15.48 3.16
N SER A 38 5.44 -15.95 1.92
CA SER A 38 6.38 -15.70 0.83
C SER A 38 6.13 -14.34 0.17
N CYS A 39 7.18 -13.51 0.10
CA CYS A 39 7.14 -12.22 -0.59
C CYS A 39 6.64 -12.33 -2.04
N GLN A 40 6.92 -13.43 -2.75
CA GLN A 40 6.50 -13.64 -4.14
C GLN A 40 4.98 -13.76 -4.30
N ARG A 41 4.26 -14.03 -3.21
CA ARG A 41 2.81 -14.16 -3.19
C ARG A 41 2.11 -13.03 -2.44
N THR A 42 2.86 -12.16 -1.76
CA THR A 42 2.28 -11.04 -0.99
C THR A 42 2.50 -9.70 -1.70
N VAL A 43 3.66 -9.52 -2.32
CA VAL A 43 4.03 -8.26 -2.97
C VAL A 43 3.17 -7.97 -4.23
N PRO A 44 2.98 -8.91 -5.18
CA PRO A 44 2.16 -8.64 -6.36
C PRO A 44 0.71 -8.28 -5.99
N GLU A 45 0.16 -8.94 -4.99
CA GLU A 45 -1.22 -8.79 -4.52
C GLU A 45 -1.44 -7.46 -3.80
N ALA A 46 -0.47 -7.02 -2.99
CA ALA A 46 -0.47 -5.67 -2.43
C ALA A 46 -0.39 -4.59 -3.53
N ILE A 47 0.46 -4.81 -4.54
CA ILE A 47 0.59 -3.89 -5.68
C ILE A 47 -0.72 -3.85 -6.48
N THR A 48 -1.35 -4.99 -6.73
CA THR A 48 -2.65 -5.07 -7.41
C THR A 48 -3.74 -4.33 -6.65
N ALA A 49 -3.81 -4.48 -5.32
CA ALA A 49 -4.75 -3.72 -4.48
C ALA A 49 -4.54 -2.21 -4.62
N PHE A 50 -3.29 -1.76 -4.67
CA PHE A 50 -2.99 -0.36 -4.98
C PHE A 50 -3.42 0.02 -6.40
N LEU A 51 -3.14 -0.80 -7.41
CA LEU A 51 -3.43 -0.49 -8.81
C LEU A 51 -4.94 -0.33 -9.06
N GLU A 52 -5.79 -1.14 -8.41
CA GLU A 52 -7.25 -1.04 -8.53
C GLU A 52 -7.91 0.02 -7.65
N SER A 53 -7.20 0.57 -6.66
CA SER A 53 -7.78 1.55 -5.76
C SER A 53 -8.16 2.88 -6.43
N SER A 54 -9.01 3.67 -5.80
CA SER A 54 -9.31 5.06 -6.24
C SER A 54 -8.85 6.12 -5.24
N SER A 55 -8.46 5.71 -4.03
CA SER A 55 -7.99 6.57 -2.95
C SER A 55 -7.13 5.77 -1.97
N PHE A 56 -6.48 6.44 -1.02
CA PHE A 56 -5.73 5.77 0.05
C PHE A 56 -6.61 4.77 0.81
N GLU A 57 -7.79 5.20 1.24
CA GLU A 57 -8.71 4.34 1.99
C GLU A 57 -9.22 3.17 1.13
N SER A 58 -9.53 3.42 -0.15
CA SER A 58 -9.89 2.36 -1.10
C SER A 58 -8.76 1.32 -1.23
N ALA A 59 -7.50 1.75 -1.28
CA ALA A 59 -6.35 0.85 -1.38
C ALA A 59 -6.21 -0.04 -0.15
N VAL A 60 -6.28 0.54 1.05
CA VAL A 60 -6.21 -0.21 2.30
C VAL A 60 -7.39 -1.17 2.44
N ARG A 61 -8.61 -0.74 2.09
CA ARG A 61 -9.80 -1.61 2.09
C ARG A 61 -9.68 -2.77 1.12
N LEU A 62 -9.15 -2.53 -0.09
CA LEU A 62 -8.90 -3.59 -1.06
C LEU A 62 -7.89 -4.60 -0.52
N ALA A 63 -6.75 -4.14 0.01
CA ALA A 63 -5.73 -5.00 0.61
C ALA A 63 -6.30 -5.87 1.75
N VAL A 64 -7.03 -5.27 2.70
CA VAL A 64 -7.68 -6.00 3.79
C VAL A 64 -8.72 -6.99 3.26
N SER A 65 -9.45 -6.64 2.19
CA SER A 65 -10.45 -7.52 1.58
C SER A 65 -9.88 -8.76 0.90
N LEU A 66 -8.57 -8.80 0.62
CA LEU A 66 -7.92 -9.99 0.10
C LEU A 66 -7.70 -11.04 1.19
N GLY A 67 -7.69 -10.64 2.47
CA GLY A 67 -7.46 -11.55 3.59
C GLY A 67 -6.00 -11.99 3.73
N GLY A 68 -5.78 -13.16 4.34
CA GLY A 68 -4.43 -13.69 4.57
C GLY A 68 -3.63 -12.83 5.56
N ASP A 69 -2.37 -12.55 5.20
CA ASP A 69 -1.48 -11.62 5.92
C ASP A 69 -1.87 -10.16 5.58
N SER A 70 -3.04 -9.79 6.10
CA SER A 70 -3.67 -8.52 5.76
C SER A 70 -2.89 -7.30 6.28
N ASP A 71 -2.15 -7.46 7.38
CA ASP A 71 -1.29 -6.42 7.93
C ASP A 71 -0.10 -6.14 7.02
N THR A 72 0.59 -7.17 6.53
CA THR A 72 1.67 -6.99 5.56
C THR A 72 1.16 -6.42 4.24
N LEU A 73 0.05 -6.94 3.72
CA LEU A 73 -0.58 -6.42 2.50
C LEU A 73 -0.96 -4.94 2.63
N ALA A 74 -1.65 -4.58 3.72
CA ALA A 74 -2.08 -3.21 3.97
C ALA A 74 -0.90 -2.27 4.20
N CYS A 75 0.17 -2.74 4.84
CA CYS A 75 1.39 -1.96 5.06
C CYS A 75 2.07 -1.59 3.73
N ILE A 76 2.29 -2.57 2.85
CA ILE A 76 2.89 -2.34 1.53
C ILE A 76 1.98 -1.46 0.67
N THR A 77 0.70 -1.82 0.59
CA THR A 77 -0.31 -1.09 -0.20
C THR A 77 -0.43 0.35 0.27
N GLY A 78 -0.50 0.57 1.58
CA GLY A 78 -0.61 1.89 2.21
C GLY A 78 0.59 2.77 1.94
N GLY A 79 1.82 2.23 1.99
CA GLY A 79 3.03 2.98 1.66
C GLY A 79 3.05 3.48 0.21
N ILE A 80 2.65 2.61 -0.74
CA ILE A 80 2.53 2.99 -2.16
C ILE A 80 1.42 4.02 -2.35
N ALA A 81 0.26 3.79 -1.72
CA ALA A 81 -0.92 4.65 -1.81
C ALA A 81 -0.66 6.04 -1.25
N GLN A 82 -0.02 6.16 -0.08
CA GLN A 82 0.37 7.45 0.51
C GLN A 82 1.24 8.25 -0.48
N ALA A 83 2.24 7.58 -1.06
CA ALA A 83 3.16 8.20 -2.01
C ALA A 83 2.51 8.60 -3.34
N PHE A 84 1.41 7.94 -3.73
CA PHE A 84 0.71 8.20 -4.98
C PHE A 84 -0.42 9.23 -4.82
N TYR A 85 -1.23 9.10 -3.77
CA TYR A 85 -2.38 9.98 -3.50
C TYR A 85 -2.01 11.25 -2.72
N GLY A 86 -0.74 11.41 -2.35
CA GLY A 86 -0.23 12.64 -1.74
C GLY A 86 -0.46 12.75 -0.23
N GLY A 87 -0.83 11.66 0.45
CA GLY A 87 -0.99 11.67 1.90
C GLY A 87 -1.89 10.56 2.43
N VAL A 88 -2.06 10.56 3.74
CA VAL A 88 -3.02 9.72 4.49
C VAL A 88 -4.21 10.59 4.87
N PRO A 89 -5.47 10.12 4.78
CA PRO A 89 -6.62 10.88 5.25
C PRO A 89 -6.49 11.29 6.72
N PRO A 90 -6.84 12.54 7.11
CA PRO A 90 -6.61 13.04 8.47
C PRO A 90 -7.25 12.17 9.56
N ALA A 91 -8.45 11.62 9.32
CA ALA A 91 -9.11 10.75 10.29
C ALA A 91 -8.32 9.46 10.57
N VAL A 92 -7.70 8.88 9.53
CA VAL A 92 -6.86 7.68 9.67
C VAL A 92 -5.55 8.04 10.39
N GLU A 93 -4.91 9.14 9.97
CA GLU A 93 -3.67 9.61 10.59
C GLU A 93 -3.83 9.91 12.09
N GLN A 94 -4.90 10.62 12.46
CA GLN A 94 -5.20 10.94 13.87
C GLN A 94 -5.40 9.67 14.70
N MET A 95 -6.14 8.68 14.18
CA MET A 95 -6.36 7.40 14.86
C MET A 95 -5.06 6.62 15.04
N VAL A 96 -4.21 6.58 14.01
CA VAL A 96 -2.90 5.91 14.08
C VAL A 96 -2.03 6.57 15.15
N TYR A 97 -1.88 7.90 15.14
CA TYR A 97 -1.06 8.57 16.14
C TYR A 97 -1.62 8.45 17.56
N ALA A 98 -2.94 8.37 17.73
CA ALA A 98 -3.55 8.10 19.04
C ALA A 98 -3.26 6.68 19.54
N THR A 99 -3.10 5.72 18.63
CA THR A 99 -2.83 4.31 18.95
C THR A 99 -1.35 4.03 19.24
N LEU A 100 -0.43 4.70 18.52
CA LEU A 100 1.01 4.50 18.70
C LEU A 100 1.48 4.97 20.09
N ASP A 101 2.37 4.19 20.70
CA ASP A 101 3.14 4.65 21.85
C ASP A 101 4.03 5.84 21.50
N ASP A 102 4.53 6.53 22.52
CA ASP A 102 5.30 7.77 22.34
C ASP A 102 6.57 7.58 21.51
N GLY A 103 7.23 6.41 21.62
CA GLY A 103 8.44 6.09 20.87
C GLY A 103 8.13 5.94 19.38
N LEU A 104 7.20 5.05 19.02
CA LEU A 104 6.80 4.85 17.62
C LEU A 104 6.20 6.11 17.01
N ARG A 105 5.42 6.87 17.79
CA ARG A 105 4.85 8.16 17.37
C ARG A 105 5.93 9.17 17.02
N SER A 106 6.96 9.33 17.87
CA SER A 106 8.05 10.28 17.63
C SER A 106 8.82 9.91 16.36
N VAL A 107 9.26 8.65 16.26
CA VAL A 107 10.02 8.16 15.10
C VAL A 107 9.24 8.33 13.81
N THR A 108 7.94 8.04 13.82
CA THR A 108 7.08 8.20 12.64
C THR A 108 6.98 9.67 12.23
N LYS A 109 6.76 10.58 13.18
CA LYS A 109 6.67 12.03 12.90
C LYS A 109 7.97 12.58 12.33
N GLU A 110 9.11 12.22 12.93
CA GLU A 110 10.44 12.63 12.46
C GLU A 110 10.71 12.13 11.04
N PHE A 111 10.36 10.88 10.74
CA PHE A 111 10.50 10.32 9.40
C PHE A 111 9.66 11.07 8.37
N ILE A 112 8.37 11.32 8.68
CA ILE A 112 7.46 12.04 7.78
C ILE A 112 7.97 13.46 7.52
N GLN A 113 8.40 14.19 8.55
CA GLN A 113 8.94 15.54 8.42
C GLN A 113 10.20 15.59 7.55
N ARG A 114 11.08 14.59 7.67
CA ARG A 114 12.35 14.57 6.95
C ARG A 114 12.24 14.11 5.50
N PHE A 115 11.32 13.20 5.18
CA PHE A 115 11.32 12.48 3.89
C PHE A 115 10.01 12.54 3.10
N VAL A 116 8.92 13.01 3.70
CA VAL A 116 7.58 12.95 3.07
C VAL A 116 6.95 14.33 2.89
N SER A 117 7.08 15.23 3.87
CA SER A 117 6.63 16.62 3.72
C SER A 117 7.39 17.30 2.56
N PRO A 118 6.72 18.09 1.70
CA PRO A 118 7.42 18.90 0.73
C PRO A 118 8.29 19.92 1.49
N ALA A 119 9.50 20.16 0.99
CA ALA A 119 10.25 21.36 1.32
C ALA A 119 9.50 22.61 0.81
#